data_AF-A0A6I3C3H8-F1
#
_entry.id   AF-A0A6I3C3H8-F1
#
_cell.length_a   1.000
_cell.length_b   1.000
_cell.length_c   1.000
_cell.angle_alpha   90.00
_cell.angle_beta   90.00
_cell.angle_gamma   90.00
#
_symmetry.space_group_name_H-M   'P 1'
#
loop_
_entity.id
_entity.type
_entity.pdbx_description
1 polymer ?
#
loop_
_entity_poly.entity_id
_entity_poly.type
_entity_poly.pdbx_seq_one_letter_code
_entity_poly.pdbx_strand_id
1 'polypeptide(L)'
;HHIVVSNASCTTNCFVPMVKVLDDAFGVEKGLMNTIHSYTGDQMLVDGPHSDMRRARAAAVNIVPTSTGAARATGLVLQSMKGRLDGTSLRVPTPDGSITDFTAVLKRDVTVAEINAAFKKAATRGPLAKVLDYSEEPLVSSDIVGSPASCTFDSGLTMAMGNLVKVLGWYDNEWGYSNRLVDLVQVVGKKRRVAKKK
;
A
#
# COMPACT_ATOMS: atom_id res chain seq x y z
N HIS A 1 -24.02 -7.39 7.91
CA HIS A 1 -25.01 -6.32 8.13
C HIS A 1 -24.36 -4.92 8.15
N HIS A 2 -23.39 -4.63 7.29
CA HIS A 2 -22.76 -3.30 7.25
C HIS A 2 -23.58 -2.35 6.36
N ILE A 3 -23.95 -1.19 6.90
CA ILE A 3 -24.71 -0.14 6.20
C ILE A 3 -23.75 0.91 5.62
N VAL A 4 -22.77 1.33 6.42
CA VAL A 4 -21.68 2.24 6.05
C VAL A 4 -20.38 1.43 6.06
N VAL A 5 -19.60 1.54 5.00
CA VAL A 5 -18.31 0.84 4.83
C VAL A 5 -17.26 1.81 4.32
N SER A 6 -16.00 1.55 4.66
CA SER A 6 -14.84 2.30 4.17
C SER A 6 -13.99 1.41 3.26
N ASN A 7 -13.46 1.97 2.17
CA ASN A 7 -12.49 1.31 1.31
C ASN A 7 -11.04 1.52 1.78
N ALA A 8 -10.85 1.96 3.03
CA ALA A 8 -9.57 2.38 3.58
C ALA A 8 -8.92 3.53 2.77
N SER A 9 -7.59 3.64 2.77
CA SER A 9 -6.83 4.63 1.98
C SER A 9 -6.09 3.98 0.81
N CYS A 10 -5.60 4.78 -0.14
CA CYS A 10 -4.70 4.33 -1.22
C CYS A 10 -3.48 3.58 -0.68
N THR A 11 -2.75 4.16 0.28
CA THR A 11 -1.59 3.49 0.91
C THR A 11 -1.99 2.19 1.61
N THR A 12 -3.16 2.11 2.25
CA THR A 12 -3.61 0.85 2.88
C THR A 12 -3.89 -0.22 1.83
N ASN A 13 -4.50 0.15 0.69
CA ASN A 13 -4.76 -0.76 -0.42
C ASN A 13 -3.47 -1.29 -1.08
N CYS A 14 -2.40 -0.49 -1.11
CA CYS A 14 -1.07 -0.94 -1.53
C CYS A 14 -0.40 -1.85 -0.48
N PHE A 15 -0.42 -1.40 0.79
CA PHE A 15 0.36 -2.02 1.85
C PHE A 15 -0.19 -3.37 2.33
N VAL A 16 -1.52 -3.52 2.44
CA VAL A 16 -2.14 -4.76 2.95
C VAL A 16 -1.80 -5.99 2.10
N PRO A 17 -1.85 -5.95 0.75
CA PRO A 17 -1.34 -7.03 -0.09
C PRO A 17 0.10 -7.43 0.23
N MET A 18 1.02 -6.46 0.42
CA MET A 18 2.42 -6.74 0.72
C MET A 18 2.58 -7.48 2.06
N VAL A 19 1.90 -6.98 3.09
CA VAL A 19 1.90 -7.61 4.42
C VAL A 19 1.31 -9.01 4.34
N LYS A 20 0.21 -9.19 3.62
CA LYS A 20 -0.46 -10.48 3.48
C LYS A 20 0.46 -11.53 2.83
N VAL A 21 1.17 -11.17 1.77
CA VAL A 21 2.10 -12.10 1.11
C VAL A 21 3.22 -12.52 2.06
N LEU A 22 3.84 -11.56 2.75
CA LEU A 22 4.91 -11.87 3.71
C LEU A 22 4.42 -12.67 4.91
N ASP A 23 3.26 -12.33 5.47
CA ASP A 23 2.72 -13.02 6.65
C ASP A 23 2.29 -14.45 6.32
N ASP A 24 1.57 -14.65 5.21
CA ASP A 24 1.12 -15.96 4.78
C ASP A 24 2.30 -16.91 4.46
N ALA A 25 3.40 -16.38 3.88
CA ALA A 25 4.53 -17.18 3.43
C ALA A 25 5.61 -17.39 4.51
N PHE A 26 5.84 -16.40 5.37
CA PHE A 26 7.01 -16.36 6.26
C PHE A 26 6.68 -15.98 7.71
N GLY A 27 5.47 -15.45 7.95
CA GLY A 27 5.05 -14.93 9.24
C GLY A 27 5.74 -13.60 9.56
N VAL A 28 5.00 -12.50 9.52
CA VAL A 28 5.52 -11.18 9.91
C VAL A 28 5.47 -11.09 11.43
N GLU A 29 6.57 -10.71 12.08
CA GLU A 29 6.65 -10.45 13.53
C GLU A 29 6.20 -9.05 13.91
N LYS A 30 6.80 -8.06 13.24
CA LYS A 30 6.55 -6.62 13.37
C LYS A 30 7.21 -5.91 12.20
N GLY A 31 6.83 -4.67 11.94
CA GLY A 31 7.47 -3.91 10.87
C GLY A 31 7.10 -2.44 10.86
N LEU A 32 7.88 -1.69 10.10
CA LEU A 32 7.72 -0.26 9.89
C LEU A 32 7.53 0.00 8.40
N MET A 33 6.59 0.89 8.10
CA MET A 33 6.28 1.32 6.75
C MET A 33 6.57 2.81 6.58
N ASN A 34 7.22 3.17 5.49
CA ASN A 34 7.28 4.55 5.03
C ASN A 34 6.68 4.62 3.64
N THR A 35 5.79 5.59 3.38
CA THR A 35 5.33 5.84 2.01
C THR A 35 5.94 7.13 1.50
N ILE A 36 6.68 7.02 0.40
CA ILE A 36 7.12 8.16 -0.39
C ILE A 36 5.95 8.43 -1.32
N HIS A 37 5.23 9.51 -1.02
CA HIS A 37 3.91 9.73 -1.57
C HIS A 37 3.88 11.04 -2.36
N SER A 38 3.28 11.02 -3.53
CA SER A 38 2.96 12.23 -4.29
C SER A 38 2.15 13.22 -3.46
N TYR A 39 2.31 14.51 -3.73
CA TYR A 39 1.49 15.51 -3.05
C TYR A 39 0.02 15.38 -3.46
N THR A 40 -0.89 15.93 -2.66
CA THR A 40 -2.34 15.83 -2.92
C THR A 40 -2.99 17.21 -2.81
N GLY A 41 -4.28 17.31 -3.17
CA GLY A 41 -5.05 18.55 -3.04
C GLY A 41 -5.22 19.10 -1.61
N ASP A 42 -4.82 18.34 -0.58
CA ASP A 42 -4.76 18.78 0.82
C ASP A 42 -3.57 19.73 1.09
N GLN A 43 -2.52 19.67 0.27
CA GLN A 43 -1.29 20.46 0.46
C GLN A 43 -1.33 21.79 -0.28
N MET A 44 -0.52 22.74 0.19
CA MET A 44 -0.51 24.10 -0.35
C MET A 44 0.43 24.26 -1.54
N LEU A 45 0.02 25.05 -2.54
CA LEU A 45 0.86 25.39 -3.70
C LEU A 45 2.08 26.23 -3.29
N VAL A 46 1.86 27.23 -2.44
CA VAL A 46 2.87 28.06 -1.75
C VAL A 46 2.64 27.97 -0.25
N ASP A 47 3.55 28.47 0.58
CA ASP A 47 3.36 28.46 2.02
C ASP A 47 2.01 29.12 2.42
N GLY A 48 1.18 28.41 3.19
CA GLY A 48 -0.21 28.79 3.48
C GLY A 48 -0.79 28.14 4.74
N PRO A 49 -1.99 28.53 5.19
CA PRO A 49 -2.57 28.04 6.43
C PRO A 49 -2.99 26.56 6.32
N HIS A 50 -2.53 25.72 7.24
CA HIS A 50 -2.90 24.31 7.34
C HIS A 50 -2.80 23.82 8.80
N SER A 51 -3.62 22.85 9.21
CA SER A 51 -3.61 22.31 10.59
C SER A 51 -2.34 21.49 10.90
N ASP A 52 -1.83 20.74 9.93
CA ASP A 52 -0.47 20.20 9.91
C ASP A 52 0.49 21.25 9.36
N MET A 53 1.30 21.86 10.23
CA MET A 53 2.27 22.91 9.90
C MET A 53 3.36 22.48 8.91
N ARG A 54 3.58 21.17 8.72
CA ARG A 54 4.50 20.70 7.68
C ARG A 54 3.83 20.73 6.31
N ARG A 55 2.54 20.40 6.23
CA ARG A 55 1.74 20.47 4.98
C ARG A 55 1.31 21.88 4.58
N ALA A 56 1.44 22.83 5.51
CA ALA A 56 1.36 24.26 5.22
C ALA A 56 2.45 24.75 4.25
N ARG A 57 3.55 23.99 4.08
CA ARG A 57 4.68 24.38 3.22
C ARG A 57 4.45 24.03 1.76
N ALA A 58 5.00 24.83 0.84
CA ALA A 58 4.87 24.68 -0.60
C ALA A 58 5.18 23.24 -1.08
N ALA A 59 4.17 22.53 -1.59
CA ALA A 59 4.23 21.09 -1.82
C ALA A 59 5.21 20.68 -2.92
N ALA A 60 5.23 21.42 -4.03
CA ALA A 60 5.99 21.07 -5.23
C ALA A 60 7.50 21.35 -5.14
N VAL A 61 7.99 21.81 -4.00
CA VAL A 61 9.42 22.15 -3.80
C VAL A 61 9.98 21.63 -2.47
N ASN A 62 9.22 20.81 -1.74
CA ASN A 62 9.63 20.27 -0.44
C ASN A 62 9.43 18.75 -0.36
N ILE A 63 10.29 18.11 0.42
CA ILE A 63 9.98 16.79 1.01
C ILE A 63 9.31 17.07 2.36
N VAL A 64 8.02 16.74 2.49
CA VAL A 64 7.20 17.07 3.66
C VAL A 64 6.90 15.81 4.47
N PRO A 65 7.55 15.61 5.64
CA PRO A 65 7.27 14.45 6.47
C PRO A 65 5.95 14.59 7.22
N THR A 66 5.12 13.56 7.24
CA THR A 66 3.83 13.56 7.94
C THR A 66 3.52 12.18 8.53
N SER A 67 2.61 12.16 9.50
CA SER A 67 2.12 10.90 10.07
C SER A 67 1.15 10.23 9.10
N THR A 68 1.02 8.89 9.18
CA THR A 68 0.01 8.14 8.43
C THR A 68 -0.66 7.11 9.33
N GLY A 69 -1.96 6.91 9.11
CA GLY A 69 -2.72 5.84 9.76
C GLY A 69 -2.70 4.52 9.00
N ALA A 70 -2.13 4.47 7.79
CA ALA A 70 -2.26 3.32 6.89
C ALA A 70 -1.71 2.01 7.48
N ALA A 71 -0.53 2.05 8.09
CA ALA A 71 0.05 0.86 8.72
C ALA A 71 -0.79 0.36 9.92
N ARG A 72 -1.29 1.28 10.75
CA ARG A 72 -2.16 0.96 11.89
C ARG A 72 -3.52 0.41 11.43
N ALA A 73 -4.05 0.95 10.32
CA ALA A 73 -5.30 0.50 9.73
C ALA A 73 -5.22 -0.95 9.19
N THR A 74 -4.04 -1.45 8.84
CA THR A 74 -3.83 -2.86 8.51
C THR A 74 -4.31 -3.79 9.61
N GLY A 75 -4.17 -3.43 10.89
CA GLY A 75 -4.68 -4.22 12.01
C GLY A 75 -6.20 -4.36 12.06
N LEU A 76 -6.95 -3.50 11.36
CA LEU A 76 -8.41 -3.61 11.22
C LEU A 76 -8.80 -4.67 10.18
N VAL A 77 -7.96 -4.86 9.15
CA VAL A 77 -8.19 -5.80 8.03
C VAL A 77 -7.54 -7.16 8.31
N LEU A 78 -6.31 -7.15 8.82
CA LEU A 78 -5.53 -8.31 9.22
C LEU A 78 -5.37 -8.28 10.74
N GLN A 79 -6.28 -8.94 11.47
CA GLN A 79 -6.28 -8.92 12.93
C GLN A 79 -4.98 -9.46 13.55
N SER A 80 -4.29 -10.38 12.87
CA SER A 80 -2.96 -10.87 13.26
C SER A 80 -1.89 -9.77 13.29
N MET A 81 -2.13 -8.61 12.70
CA MET A 81 -1.22 -7.46 12.62
C MET A 81 -1.53 -6.34 13.62
N LYS A 82 -2.56 -6.49 14.45
CA LYS A 82 -2.95 -5.45 15.42
C LYS A 82 -1.79 -5.15 16.38
N GLY A 83 -1.33 -3.91 16.38
CA GLY A 83 -0.22 -3.43 17.23
C GLY A 83 1.18 -3.83 16.76
N ARG A 84 1.32 -4.42 15.56
CA ARG A 84 2.60 -4.94 15.05
C ARG A 84 3.21 -4.08 13.94
N LEU A 85 2.42 -3.19 13.35
CA LEU A 85 2.78 -2.36 12.21
C LEU A 85 2.55 -0.89 12.54
N ASP A 86 3.53 -0.06 12.21
CA ASP A 86 3.40 1.40 12.26
C ASP A 86 4.12 2.05 11.08
N GLY A 87 3.92 3.35 10.87
CA GLY A 87 4.57 4.01 9.74
C GLY A 87 4.43 5.52 9.63
N THR A 88 5.17 6.05 8.68
CA THR A 88 5.23 7.48 8.33
C THR A 88 5.02 7.70 6.84
N SER A 89 4.96 8.95 6.42
CA SER A 89 4.95 9.33 5.02
C SER A 89 5.91 10.50 4.77
N LEU A 90 6.56 10.47 3.61
CA LEU A 90 7.28 11.60 3.04
C LEU A 90 6.50 12.04 1.80
N ARG A 91 5.90 13.24 1.83
CA ARG A 91 5.31 13.82 0.63
C ARG A 91 6.40 14.42 -0.23
N VAL A 92 6.43 14.10 -1.52
CA VAL A 92 7.48 14.55 -2.44
C VAL A 92 6.91 15.32 -3.63
N PRO A 93 7.72 16.11 -4.35
CA PRO A 93 7.31 16.89 -5.53
C PRO A 93 6.93 16.10 -6.79
N THR A 94 6.09 15.09 -6.66
CA THR A 94 5.46 14.37 -7.77
C THR A 94 3.95 14.52 -7.68
N PRO A 95 3.24 14.73 -8.80
CA PRO A 95 1.79 14.93 -8.79
C PRO A 95 1.02 13.63 -8.56
N ASP A 96 1.57 12.49 -9.01
CA ASP A 96 0.98 11.16 -8.83
C ASP A 96 2.08 10.08 -8.94
N GLY A 97 1.76 8.83 -8.61
CA GLY A 97 2.71 7.72 -8.56
C GLY A 97 3.49 7.70 -7.24
N SER A 98 3.04 6.85 -6.31
CA SER A 98 3.60 6.72 -4.97
C SER A 98 4.22 5.33 -4.75
N ILE A 99 5.05 5.19 -3.72
CA ILE A 99 5.65 3.90 -3.34
C ILE A 99 5.59 3.69 -1.84
N THR A 100 5.37 2.43 -1.46
CA THR A 100 5.42 1.95 -0.08
C THR A 100 6.74 1.21 0.13
N ASP A 101 7.53 1.64 1.11
CA ASP A 101 8.70 0.95 1.64
C ASP A 101 8.30 0.23 2.93
N PHE A 102 8.40 -1.10 2.94
CA PHE A 102 8.09 -1.91 4.10
C PHE A 102 9.31 -2.67 4.59
N THR A 103 9.74 -2.36 5.81
CA THR A 103 10.77 -3.12 6.52
C THR A 103 10.10 -3.98 7.59
N ALA A 104 10.39 -5.29 7.57
CA ALA A 104 9.75 -6.26 8.46
C ALA A 104 10.75 -7.21 9.09
N VAL A 105 10.47 -7.63 10.33
CA VAL A 105 11.09 -8.79 10.96
C VAL A 105 10.15 -9.97 10.72
N LEU A 106 10.69 -11.08 10.22
CA LEU A 106 9.96 -12.32 9.95
C LEU A 106 10.27 -13.38 11.01
N LYS A 107 9.44 -14.43 11.09
CA LYS A 107 9.61 -15.53 12.05
C LYS A 107 10.75 -16.50 11.71
N ARG A 108 11.30 -16.41 10.50
CA ARG A 108 12.42 -17.23 10.03
C ARG A 108 13.30 -16.45 9.07
N ASP A 109 14.52 -16.93 8.89
CA ASP A 109 15.42 -16.43 7.85
C ASP A 109 14.88 -16.77 6.47
N VAL A 110 15.07 -15.84 5.54
CA VAL A 110 14.64 -15.94 4.15
C VAL A 110 15.68 -15.36 3.20
N THR A 111 15.58 -15.74 1.94
CA THR A 111 16.36 -15.18 0.84
C THR A 111 15.52 -14.25 -0.02
N VAL A 112 16.17 -13.34 -0.76
CA VAL A 112 15.52 -12.49 -1.76
C VAL A 112 14.72 -13.32 -2.79
N ALA A 113 15.28 -14.45 -3.22
CA ALA A 113 14.63 -15.36 -4.17
C ALA A 113 13.32 -15.95 -3.62
N GLU A 114 13.29 -16.35 -2.35
CA GLU A 114 12.06 -16.84 -1.70
C GLU A 114 10.98 -15.75 -1.64
N ILE A 115 11.35 -14.53 -1.25
CA ILE A 115 10.42 -13.40 -1.17
C ILE A 115 9.83 -13.12 -2.55
N ASN A 116 10.69 -12.93 -3.56
CA ASN A 116 10.27 -12.63 -4.92
C ASN A 116 9.39 -13.75 -5.50
N ALA A 117 9.71 -15.02 -5.23
CA ALA A 117 8.87 -16.15 -5.62
C ALA A 117 7.49 -16.13 -4.95
N ALA A 118 7.40 -15.76 -3.67
CA ALA A 118 6.12 -15.63 -2.96
C ALA A 118 5.24 -14.52 -3.57
N PHE A 119 5.82 -13.36 -3.89
CA PHE A 119 5.11 -12.25 -4.54
C PHE A 119 4.68 -12.59 -5.96
N LYS A 120 5.57 -13.16 -6.79
CA LYS A 120 5.24 -13.61 -8.16
C LYS A 120 4.10 -14.65 -8.15
N LYS A 121 4.12 -15.54 -7.16
CA LYS A 121 3.04 -16.52 -6.94
C LYS A 121 1.72 -15.84 -6.58
N ALA A 122 1.73 -14.85 -5.68
CA ALA A 122 0.53 -14.15 -5.24
C ALA A 122 -0.08 -13.24 -6.32
N ALA A 123 0.76 -12.67 -7.19
CA ALA A 123 0.34 -11.85 -8.33
C ALA A 123 -0.29 -12.68 -9.46
N THR A 124 0.11 -13.94 -9.62
CA THR A 124 -0.37 -14.79 -10.73
C THR A 124 -1.57 -15.67 -10.38
N ARG A 125 -1.80 -15.96 -9.09
CA ARG A 125 -2.91 -16.81 -8.66
C ARG A 125 -3.47 -16.44 -7.28
N GLY A 126 -4.73 -16.83 -7.08
CA GLY A 126 -5.41 -16.64 -5.79
C GLY A 126 -6.06 -15.25 -5.66
N PRO A 127 -6.43 -14.84 -4.44
CA PRO A 127 -7.25 -13.66 -4.22
C PRO A 127 -6.55 -12.33 -4.53
N LEU A 128 -5.21 -12.31 -4.53
CA LEU A 128 -4.41 -11.11 -4.78
C LEU A 128 -4.11 -10.87 -6.26
N ALA A 129 -4.29 -11.86 -7.13
CA ALA A 129 -3.93 -11.79 -8.55
C ALA A 129 -4.69 -10.72 -9.38
N LYS A 130 -5.74 -10.11 -8.80
CA LYS A 130 -6.48 -9.00 -9.43
C LYS A 130 -6.03 -7.62 -8.98
N VAL A 131 -5.20 -7.54 -7.94
CA VAL A 131 -4.88 -6.28 -7.25
C VAL A 131 -3.39 -6.11 -6.99
N LEU A 132 -2.62 -7.19 -7.11
CA LEU A 132 -1.17 -7.22 -6.94
C LEU A 132 -0.52 -7.59 -8.26
N ASP A 133 0.29 -6.69 -8.78
CA ASP A 133 1.19 -6.95 -9.89
C ASP A 133 2.60 -7.22 -9.35
N TYR A 134 3.41 -7.91 -10.15
CA TYR A 134 4.81 -8.22 -9.87
C TYR A 134 5.65 -7.75 -11.06
N SER A 135 6.64 -6.89 -10.78
CA SER A 135 7.52 -6.33 -11.81
C SER A 135 8.97 -6.70 -11.57
N GLU A 136 9.67 -7.03 -12.66
CA GLU A 136 11.13 -7.17 -12.74
C GLU A 136 11.76 -5.99 -13.51
N GLU A 137 10.94 -5.04 -13.98
CA GLU A 137 11.37 -3.89 -14.75
C GLU A 137 11.91 -2.77 -13.82
N PRO A 138 12.88 -1.96 -14.28
CA PRO A 138 13.45 -0.86 -13.51
C PRO A 138 12.49 0.36 -13.51
N LEU A 139 11.34 0.21 -12.85
CA LEU A 139 10.26 1.19 -12.85
C LEU A 139 10.62 2.48 -12.09
N VAL A 140 10.07 3.60 -12.56
CA VAL A 140 10.01 4.87 -11.82
C VAL A 140 8.55 5.32 -11.63
N SER A 141 8.32 6.38 -10.85
CA SER A 141 6.95 6.80 -10.46
C SER A 141 6.02 7.09 -11.64
N SER A 142 6.54 7.65 -12.73
CA SER A 142 5.74 7.95 -13.93
C SER A 142 5.22 6.70 -14.65
N ASP A 143 5.92 5.57 -14.54
CA ASP A 143 5.53 4.33 -15.23
C ASP A 143 4.32 3.66 -14.57
N ILE A 144 4.00 4.07 -13.34
CA ILE A 144 2.90 3.54 -12.53
C ILE A 144 1.60 4.30 -12.78
N VAL A 145 1.67 5.52 -13.30
CA VAL A 145 0.49 6.38 -13.51
C VAL A 145 -0.45 5.73 -14.53
N GLY A 146 -1.71 5.58 -14.15
CA GLY A 146 -2.73 4.84 -14.92
C GLY A 146 -2.75 3.33 -14.66
N SER A 147 -1.89 2.79 -13.79
CA SER A 147 -1.94 1.38 -13.39
C SER A 147 -3.16 1.09 -12.51
N PRO A 148 -4.02 0.13 -12.88
CA PRO A 148 -5.19 -0.21 -12.08
C PRO A 148 -4.86 -1.09 -10.87
N ALA A 149 -3.60 -1.52 -10.71
CA ALA A 149 -3.18 -2.34 -9.58
C ALA A 149 -3.30 -1.58 -8.26
N SER A 150 -3.53 -2.31 -7.16
CA SER A 150 -3.44 -1.70 -5.82
C SER A 150 -1.99 -1.62 -5.37
N CYS A 151 -1.18 -2.58 -5.79
CA CYS A 151 0.25 -2.66 -5.52
C CYS A 151 0.94 -3.28 -6.73
N THR A 152 1.93 -2.60 -7.28
CA THR A 152 2.91 -3.18 -8.21
C THR A 152 4.17 -3.44 -7.42
N PHE A 153 4.39 -4.71 -7.05
CA PHE A 153 5.57 -5.12 -6.30
C PHE A 153 6.83 -4.99 -7.15
N ASP A 154 7.85 -4.32 -6.61
CA ASP A 154 9.13 -4.12 -7.27
C ASP A 154 10.16 -5.15 -6.80
N SER A 155 10.40 -6.17 -7.62
CA SER A 155 11.28 -7.27 -7.23
C SER A 155 12.77 -6.91 -7.26
N GLY A 156 13.13 -5.82 -7.95
CA GLY A 156 14.51 -5.31 -8.01
C GLY A 156 14.92 -4.61 -6.72
N LEU A 157 13.96 -4.17 -5.90
CA LEU A 157 14.20 -3.44 -4.65
C LEU A 157 14.11 -4.33 -3.39
N THR A 158 13.91 -5.64 -3.55
CA THR A 158 13.84 -6.59 -2.43
C THR A 158 15.19 -6.78 -1.74
N MET A 159 15.21 -6.69 -0.41
CA MET A 159 16.38 -6.90 0.42
C MET A 159 16.08 -7.92 1.53
N ALA A 160 17.05 -8.77 1.85
CA ALA A 160 16.96 -9.73 2.94
C ALA A 160 18.29 -9.84 3.70
N MET A 161 18.22 -9.79 5.02
CA MET A 161 19.32 -9.98 5.96
C MET A 161 18.85 -10.94 7.06
N GLY A 162 18.89 -12.25 6.76
CA GLY A 162 18.26 -13.27 7.61
C GLY A 162 16.76 -13.06 7.67
N ASN A 163 16.21 -12.82 8.86
CA ASN A 163 14.79 -12.56 9.08
C ASN A 163 14.40 -11.07 8.98
N LEU A 164 15.35 -10.15 8.84
CA LEU A 164 15.08 -8.74 8.57
C LEU A 164 15.00 -8.51 7.07
N VAL A 165 13.86 -8.04 6.58
CA VAL A 165 13.61 -7.85 5.15
C VAL A 165 13.10 -6.46 4.85
N LYS A 166 13.33 -6.01 3.62
CA LYS A 166 12.71 -4.82 3.05
C LYS A 166 12.13 -5.13 1.68
N VAL A 167 10.90 -4.68 1.44
CA VAL A 167 10.19 -4.83 0.17
C VAL A 167 9.50 -3.53 -0.22
N LEU A 168 9.39 -3.27 -1.52
CA LEU A 168 8.76 -2.06 -2.03
C LEU A 168 7.61 -2.37 -2.99
N GLY A 169 6.57 -1.55 -2.92
CA GLY A 169 5.38 -1.67 -3.75
C GLY A 169 4.93 -0.30 -4.25
N TRP A 170 4.91 -0.14 -5.56
CA TRP A 170 4.40 1.05 -6.22
C TRP A 170 2.87 1.06 -6.24
N TYR A 171 2.27 2.24 -6.31
CA TYR A 171 0.85 2.41 -6.52
C TYR A 171 0.56 3.80 -7.08
N ASP A 172 -0.32 3.85 -8.08
CA ASP A 172 -1.01 5.07 -8.45
C ASP A 172 -2.04 5.34 -7.34
N ASN A 173 -1.86 6.46 -6.64
CA ASN A 173 -2.67 6.78 -5.47
C ASN A 173 -4.08 7.23 -5.84
N GLU A 174 -4.32 7.61 -7.10
CA GLU A 174 -5.62 8.04 -7.60
C GLU A 174 -6.35 6.88 -8.30
N TRP A 175 -5.72 6.30 -9.32
CA TRP A 175 -6.31 5.34 -10.24
C TRP A 175 -6.49 3.96 -9.62
N GLY A 176 -5.44 3.39 -9.02
CA GLY A 176 -5.49 2.07 -8.39
C GLY A 176 -6.54 2.03 -7.28
N TYR A 177 -6.58 3.06 -6.43
CA TYR A 177 -7.59 3.21 -5.39
C TYR A 177 -9.01 3.38 -5.93
N SER A 178 -9.18 4.20 -6.98
CA SER A 178 -10.50 4.42 -7.61
C SER A 178 -11.07 3.13 -8.20
N ASN A 179 -10.23 2.30 -8.83
CA ASN A 179 -10.62 0.98 -9.31
C ASN A 179 -11.07 0.07 -8.14
N ARG A 180 -10.36 0.07 -7.00
CA ARG A 180 -10.78 -0.68 -5.80
C ARG A 180 -12.11 -0.20 -5.23
N LEU A 181 -12.39 1.09 -5.32
CA LEU A 181 -13.67 1.63 -4.86
C LEU A 181 -14.83 1.09 -5.71
N VAL A 182 -14.65 1.03 -7.05
CA VAL A 182 -15.62 0.41 -7.96
C VAL A 182 -15.80 -1.07 -7.63
N ASP A 183 -14.70 -1.80 -7.43
CA ASP A 183 -14.73 -3.22 -7.03
C ASP A 183 -15.54 -3.44 -5.74
N LEU A 184 -15.31 -2.60 -4.71
CA LEU A 184 -16.05 -2.67 -3.45
C LEU A 184 -17.55 -2.43 -3.65
N VAL A 185 -17.92 -1.43 -4.45
CA VAL A 185 -19.32 -1.14 -4.78
C VAL A 185 -19.98 -2.36 -5.46
N GLN A 186 -19.29 -3.00 -6.40
CA GLN A 186 -19.80 -4.21 -7.04
C GLN A 186 -19.99 -5.37 -6.05
N VAL A 187 -19.04 -5.58 -5.14
CA VAL A 187 -19.13 -6.63 -4.10
C VAL A 187 -20.33 -6.38 -3.17
N VAL A 188 -20.49 -5.15 -2.67
CA VAL A 188 -21.61 -4.79 -1.79
C VAL A 188 -22.94 -4.89 -2.54
N GLY A 189 -23.00 -4.41 -3.78
CA GLY A 189 -24.19 -4.45 -4.63
C GLY A 189 -24.67 -5.87 -4.93
N LYS A 190 -23.75 -6.79 -5.31
CA LYS A 190 -24.07 -8.20 -5.54
C LYS A 190 -24.65 -8.86 -4.29
N LYS A 191 -24.04 -8.64 -3.13
CA LYS A 191 -24.52 -9.20 -1.85
C LYS A 191 -25.92 -8.71 -1.47
N ARG A 192 -26.24 -7.43 -1.71
CA ARG A 192 -27.58 -6.87 -1.45
C ARG A 192 -28.67 -7.45 -2.36
N ARG A 193 -28.37 -7.73 -3.63
CA ARG A 193 -29.34 -8.34 -4.56
C ARG A 193 -29.72 -9.77 -4.14
N VAL A 194 -28.77 -10.54 -3.64
CA VAL A 194 -29.03 -11.91 -3.16
C VAL A 194 -29.89 -11.89 -1.89
N ALA A 195 -29.65 -10.95 -0.97
CA ALA A 195 -30.41 -10.83 0.28
C ALA A 195 -31.87 -10.41 0.09
N LYS A 196 -32.23 -9.74 -1.02
CA LYS A 196 -33.63 -9.37 -1.34
C LYS A 196 -34.43 -10.48 -2.05
N LYS A 197 -33.76 -11.53 -2.55
CA LYS A 197 -34.39 -12.64 -3.26
C LYS A 197 -34.67 -13.87 -2.38
N LYS A 198 -34.23 -13.83 -1.11
CA LYS A 198 -34.60 -14.78 -0.06
C LYS A 198 -35.62 -14.11 0.85
#